data_AF-A0A4U5NQW8-F1
#
_entry.id   AF-A0A4U5NQW8-F1
#
_cell.length_a   1.000
_cell.length_b   1.000
_cell.length_c   1.000
_cell.angle_alpha   90.00
_cell.angle_beta   90.00
_cell.angle_gamma   90.00
#
_symmetry.space_group_name_H-M   'P 1'
#
loop_
_entity.id
_entity.type
_entity.pdbx_description
1 polymer ?
#
loop_
_entity_poly.entity_id
_entity_poly.type
_entity_poly.pdbx_seq_one_letter_code
_entity_poly.pdbx_strand_id
1 'polypeptide(L)'
;MSGVWVFKNGVVRLVENPGADSLDGSRQGSNTRRKVLVHTPSNEVITSYAVLERKLSSLGWERYYDDPDLLQFHIRSTVHLISLPKDFNKFKPMHMYDIVVKNRNMFEVRDL
;
A
#
# COMPACT_ATOMS: atom_id res chain seq x y z
N MET A 1 16.62 -0.76 -6.24
CA MET A 1 17.26 -1.37 -7.42
C MET A 1 16.18 -1.92 -8.34
N SER A 2 15.78 -1.19 -9.37
CA SER A 2 14.87 -1.72 -10.41
C SER A 2 15.37 -1.32 -11.79
N GLY A 3 15.67 -2.31 -12.62
CA GLY A 3 16.04 -2.16 -14.02
C GLY A 3 16.19 -3.54 -14.62
N VAL A 4 15.83 -3.70 -15.90
CA VAL A 4 16.03 -4.96 -16.62
C VAL A 4 17.38 -4.86 -17.33
N TRP A 5 18.25 -5.83 -17.05
CA TRP A 5 19.50 -5.96 -17.79
C TRP A 5 19.20 -6.50 -19.17
N VAL A 6 19.52 -5.71 -20.21
CA VAL A 6 19.34 -6.12 -21.60
C VAL A 6 20.71 -6.29 -22.23
N PHE A 7 20.91 -7.45 -22.87
CA PHE A 7 22.10 -7.74 -23.65
C PHE A 7 21.81 -7.48 -25.13
N LYS A 8 22.54 -6.56 -25.74
CA LYS A 8 22.43 -6.31 -27.19
C LYS A 8 23.82 -6.04 -27.77
N ASN A 9 24.21 -6.88 -28.73
CA ASN A 9 25.48 -6.79 -29.46
C ASN A 9 26.72 -6.82 -28.57
N GLY A 10 26.78 -7.75 -27.60
CA GLY A 10 27.97 -7.92 -26.74
C GLY A 10 28.05 -6.96 -25.55
N VAL A 11 27.16 -5.97 -25.48
CA VAL A 11 27.15 -4.96 -24.41
C VAL A 11 25.94 -5.15 -23.51
N VAL A 12 26.20 -5.30 -22.21
CA VAL A 12 25.19 -5.27 -21.15
C VAL A 12 24.83 -3.81 -20.88
N ARG A 13 23.55 -3.45 -21.00
CA ARG A 13 23.04 -2.15 -20.55
C ARG A 13 21.90 -2.35 -19.56
N LEU A 14 21.94 -1.62 -18.46
CA LEU A 14 20.80 -1.50 -17.56
C LEU A 14 19.78 -0.58 -18.25
N VAL A 15 18.61 -1.11 -18.58
CA VAL A 15 17.51 -0.31 -19.11
C VAL A 15 16.60 0.05 -17.94
N GLU A 16 16.49 1.35 -17.67
CA GLU A 16 15.49 1.86 -16.74
C GLU A 16 14.11 1.58 -17.32
N ASN A 17 13.28 0.91 -16.53
CA ASN A 17 11.94 0.55 -16.95
C ASN A 17 11.06 1.81 -16.83
N PRO A 18 10.40 2.31 -17.89
CA PRO A 18 9.55 3.50 -17.82
C PRO A 18 8.28 3.31 -16.95
N GLY A 19 8.08 2.11 -16.38
CA GLY A 19 7.10 1.84 -15.33
C GLY A 19 7.68 1.73 -13.92
N ALA A 20 8.98 2.00 -13.75
CA ALA A 20 9.69 1.97 -12.47
C ALA A 20 10.00 3.37 -11.91
N ASP A 21 9.29 4.39 -12.40
CA ASP A 21 9.31 5.71 -11.77
C ASP A 21 8.61 5.63 -10.40
N SER A 22 9.44 5.81 -9.37
CA SER A 22 9.11 6.38 -8.06
C SER A 22 8.46 5.45 -7.02
N LEU A 23 9.18 4.38 -6.64
CA LEU A 23 9.14 3.92 -5.24
C LEU A 23 9.82 4.92 -4.29
N ASP A 24 10.66 5.80 -4.82
CA ASP A 24 11.36 6.83 -4.07
C ASP A 24 10.95 8.25 -4.51
N GLY A 25 11.00 9.18 -3.55
CA GLY A 25 10.17 10.36 -3.46
C GLY A 25 10.31 11.43 -4.54
N SER A 26 9.16 12.07 -4.82
CA SER A 26 9.02 13.48 -5.18
C SER A 26 9.72 13.95 -6.47
N ARG A 27 8.97 13.92 -7.59
CA ARG A 27 8.59 15.08 -8.42
C ARG A 27 8.16 14.63 -9.82
N GLN A 28 6.92 14.99 -10.16
CA GLN A 28 6.48 15.42 -11.49
C GLN A 28 6.63 14.42 -12.66
N GLY A 29 5.51 13.89 -13.18
CA GLY A 29 5.57 13.36 -14.54
C GLY A 29 4.53 12.37 -15.05
N SER A 30 3.42 12.08 -14.37
CA SER A 30 2.26 11.48 -15.06
C SER A 30 1.00 11.72 -14.25
N ASN A 31 -0.13 11.73 -14.95
CA ASN A 31 -1.47 11.89 -14.40
C ASN A 31 -1.87 10.65 -13.56
N THR A 32 -1.07 10.28 -12.56
CA THR A 32 -1.40 9.23 -11.60
C THR A 32 -2.46 9.81 -10.69
N ARG A 33 -3.73 9.65 -11.12
CA ARG A 33 -4.90 9.98 -10.32
C ARG A 33 -4.67 9.51 -8.88
N ARG A 34 -4.89 10.42 -7.94
CA ARG A 34 -4.60 10.17 -6.53
C ARG A 34 -5.45 8.99 -6.08
N LYS A 35 -4.81 7.87 -5.74
CA LYS A 35 -5.53 6.70 -5.26
C LYS A 35 -6.03 6.93 -3.84
N VAL A 36 -7.22 6.41 -3.55
CA VAL A 36 -7.79 6.37 -2.20
C VAL A 36 -8.26 4.98 -1.85
N LEU A 37 -8.11 4.63 -0.57
CA LEU A 37 -8.72 3.45 0.00
C LEU A 37 -10.15 3.80 0.43
N VAL A 38 -11.12 2.99 0.00
CA VAL A 38 -12.54 3.15 0.34
C VAL A 38 -13.00 1.90 1.07
N HIS A 39 -13.72 2.07 2.17
CA HIS A 39 -14.46 0.99 2.80
C HIS A 39 -15.78 0.79 2.06
N THR A 40 -15.88 -0.31 1.32
CA THR A 40 -16.97 -0.56 0.36
C THR A 40 -18.36 -0.55 1.00
N PRO A 41 -18.63 -1.22 2.14
CA PRO A 41 -19.97 -1.24 2.74
C PRO A 41 -20.51 0.14 3.15
N SER A 42 -19.64 1.07 3.57
CA SER A 42 -20.06 2.42 4.00
C SER A 42 -19.73 3.51 2.97
N ASN A 43 -19.14 3.14 1.83
CA ASN A 43 -18.63 4.06 0.82
C ASN A 43 -17.75 5.20 1.39
N GLU A 44 -17.04 4.92 2.48
CA GLU A 44 -16.27 5.92 3.23
C GLU A 44 -14.81 5.90 2.78
N VAL A 45 -14.27 7.07 2.43
CA VAL A 45 -12.85 7.23 2.12
C VAL A 45 -12.04 7.20 3.41
N ILE A 46 -10.99 6.38 3.45
CA ILE A 46 -10.09 6.30 4.58
C ILE A 46 -9.13 7.48 4.55
N THR A 47 -9.30 8.41 5.49
CA THR A 47 -8.54 9.66 5.60
C THR A 47 -7.55 9.68 6.77
N SER A 48 -7.58 8.68 7.65
CA SER A 48 -6.66 8.56 8.78
C SER A 48 -6.57 7.11 9.28
N TYR A 49 -5.53 6.82 10.06
CA TYR A 49 -5.39 5.51 10.70
C TYR A 49 -6.44 5.22 11.76
N ALA A 50 -6.99 6.24 12.44
CA ALA A 50 -8.08 6.04 13.39
C ALA A 50 -9.35 5.51 12.71
N VAL A 51 -9.66 6.00 11.50
CA VAL A 51 -10.78 5.49 10.69
C VAL A 51 -10.47 4.07 10.20
N LEU A 52 -9.27 3.84 9.67
CA LEU A 52 -8.86 2.52 9.18
C LEU A 52 -8.91 1.45 10.28
N GLU A 53 -8.35 1.76 11.45
CA GLU A 53 -8.31 0.87 12.61
C GLU A 53 -9.72 0.47 13.04
N ARG A 54 -10.66 1.43 13.15
CA ARG A 54 -12.05 1.13 13.49
C ARG A 54 -12.67 0.13 12.52
N LYS A 55 -12.44 0.29 11.21
CA LYS A 55 -12.96 -0.64 10.19
C LYS A 55 -12.27 -2.00 10.32
N LEU A 56 -10.95 -2.05 10.41
CA LEU A 56 -10.18 -3.30 10.55
C LEU A 56 -10.56 -4.07 11.83
N SER A 57 -10.73 -3.39 12.97
CA SER A 57 -11.16 -4.02 14.22
C SER A 57 -12.54 -4.64 14.12
N SER A 58 -13.47 -4.04 13.36
CA SER A 58 -14.78 -4.65 13.09
C SER A 58 -14.70 -5.96 12.28
N LEU A 59 -13.57 -6.19 11.59
CA LEU A 59 -13.27 -7.41 10.84
C LEU A 59 -12.40 -8.39 11.62
N GLY A 60 -12.11 -8.12 12.90
CA GLY A 60 -11.31 -8.99 13.76
C GLY A 60 -9.80 -8.76 13.70
N TRP A 61 -9.33 -7.66 13.10
CA TRP A 61 -7.92 -7.27 13.16
C TRP A 61 -7.58 -6.61 14.50
N GLU A 62 -6.45 -7.00 15.07
CA GLU A 62 -5.94 -6.49 16.34
C GLU A 62 -4.56 -5.85 16.15
N ARG A 63 -4.23 -4.90 17.03
CA ARG A 63 -2.92 -4.25 17.04
C ARG A 63 -1.80 -5.26 17.32
N TYR A 64 -0.74 -5.16 16.53
CA TYR A 64 0.50 -5.91 16.71
C TYR A 64 1.65 -4.93 16.99
N TYR A 65 2.44 -5.17 18.03
CA TYR A 65 3.41 -4.20 18.59
C TYR A 65 4.87 -4.68 18.53
N ASP A 66 5.20 -5.52 17.56
CA ASP A 66 6.54 -6.13 17.45
C ASP A 66 7.59 -5.14 16.90
N ASP A 67 7.21 -4.36 15.88
CA ASP A 67 8.07 -3.31 15.32
C ASP A 67 7.63 -1.92 15.83
N PRO A 68 8.47 -1.23 16.64
CA PRO A 68 8.14 0.09 17.16
C PRO A 68 8.17 1.19 16.09
N ASP A 69 8.65 0.96 14.88
CA ASP A 69 8.67 1.96 13.80
C ASP A 69 7.47 1.83 12.85
N LEU A 70 6.70 0.74 12.98
CA LEU A 70 5.56 0.44 12.15
C LEU A 70 4.23 0.51 12.91
N LEU A 71 3.17 0.52 12.11
CA LEU A 71 1.79 0.47 12.54
C LEU A 71 1.21 -0.84 12.01
N GLN A 72 1.17 -1.88 12.86
CA GLN A 72 0.83 -3.23 12.42
C GLN A 72 -0.51 -3.73 12.97
N PHE A 73 -1.15 -4.58 12.17
CA PHE A 73 -2.37 -5.27 12.52
C PHE A 73 -2.26 -6.75 12.15
N HIS A 74 -2.81 -7.64 12.97
CA HIS A 74 -2.84 -9.08 12.72
C HIS A 74 -4.22 -9.66 13.03
N ILE A 75 -4.50 -10.86 12.48
CA ILE A 75 -5.62 -11.71 12.91
C ILE A 75 -5.02 -12.96 13.55
N ARG A 76 -5.27 -13.18 14.85
CA ARG A 76 -4.66 -14.26 15.66
C ARG A 76 -4.82 -15.67 15.08
N SER A 77 -5.89 -15.94 14.34
CA SER A 77 -6.17 -17.26 13.74
C SER A 77 -5.57 -17.45 12.35
N THR A 78 -4.83 -16.46 11.81
CA THR A 78 -4.27 -16.50 10.45
C THR A 78 -2.82 -16.03 10.43
N VAL A 79 -2.14 -16.24 9.31
CA VAL A 79 -0.79 -15.69 9.06
C VAL A 79 -0.81 -14.26 8.53
N HIS A 80 -1.96 -13.60 8.49
CA HIS A 80 -2.08 -12.29 7.88
C HIS A 80 -1.59 -11.17 8.82
N LEU A 81 -0.72 -10.33 8.27
CA LEU A 81 -0.16 -9.15 8.90
C LEU A 81 -0.26 -7.96 7.93
N ILE A 82 -0.84 -6.85 8.36
CA ILE A 82 -0.82 -5.57 7.64
C ILE A 82 0.24 -4.71 8.31
N SER A 83 1.20 -4.21 7.52
CA SER A 83 2.27 -3.33 7.99
C SER A 83 2.17 -1.96 7.33
N LEU A 84 1.96 -0.92 8.13
CA LEU A 84 1.78 0.45 7.66
C LEU A 84 2.85 1.37 8.29
N PRO A 85 3.21 2.49 7.63
CA PRO A 85 4.05 3.51 8.25
C PRO A 85 3.27 4.19 9.38
N LYS A 86 3.94 4.63 10.44
CA LYS A 86 3.28 5.37 11.55
C LYS A 86 2.63 6.68 11.13
N ASP A 87 3.23 7.37 10.15
CA ASP A 87 2.71 8.62 9.60
C ASP A 87 1.78 8.33 8.41
N PHE A 88 0.54 8.79 8.50
CA PHE A 88 -0.45 8.62 7.44
C PHE A 88 -0.06 9.35 6.14
N ASN A 89 0.77 10.39 6.21
CA ASN A 89 1.27 11.06 5.00
C ASN A 89 2.18 10.14 4.16
N LYS A 90 2.71 9.07 4.76
CA LYS A 90 3.49 8.04 4.07
C LYS A 90 2.64 6.87 3.57
N PHE A 91 1.31 6.93 3.74
CA PHE A 91 0.38 5.90 3.29
C PHE A 91 0.26 5.89 1.76
N LYS A 92 1.00 4.98 1.12
CA LYS A 92 1.08 4.84 -0.36
C LYS A 92 0.14 3.75 -0.90
N PRO A 93 -0.17 3.72 -2.21
CA PRO A 93 -1.02 2.71 -2.83
C PRO A 93 -0.65 1.26 -2.52
N MET A 94 0.65 0.92 -2.40
CA MET A 94 1.07 -0.45 -2.04
C MET A 94 0.45 -0.94 -0.72
N HIS A 95 0.31 -0.05 0.26
CA HIS A 95 -0.30 -0.35 1.56
C HIS A 95 -1.82 -0.53 1.41
N MET A 96 -2.45 0.29 0.56
CA MET A 96 -3.88 0.19 0.27
C MET A 96 -4.22 -1.16 -0.38
N TYR A 97 -3.43 -1.58 -1.38
CA TYR A 97 -3.63 -2.87 -2.04
C TYR A 97 -3.37 -4.06 -1.12
N ASP A 98 -2.40 -3.97 -0.21
CA ASP A 98 -2.20 -5.01 0.80
C ASP A 98 -3.45 -5.22 1.67
N ILE A 99 -4.06 -4.12 2.13
CA ILE A 99 -5.32 -4.14 2.89
C ILE A 99 -6.44 -4.79 2.06
N VAL A 100 -6.59 -4.41 0.78
CA VAL A 100 -7.63 -4.97 -0.11
C VAL A 100 -7.45 -6.47 -0.31
N VAL A 101 -6.23 -6.94 -0.56
CA VAL A 101 -5.96 -8.37 -0.79
C VAL A 101 -6.32 -9.20 0.45
N LYS A 102 -6.08 -8.67 1.65
CA LYS A 102 -6.35 -9.33 2.93
C LYS A 102 -7.79 -9.18 3.43
N ASN A 103 -8.55 -8.21 2.89
CA ASN A 103 -9.92 -7.90 3.28
C ASN A 103 -10.82 -7.78 2.06
N ARG A 104 -10.82 -8.81 1.21
CA ARG A 104 -11.56 -8.82 -0.06
C ARG A 104 -13.02 -8.42 0.17
N ASN A 105 -13.56 -7.62 -0.74
CA ASN A 105 -14.92 -7.08 -0.73
C ASN A 105 -15.24 -6.06 0.40
N MET A 106 -14.36 -5.88 1.39
CA MET A 106 -14.55 -4.87 2.44
C MET A 106 -13.91 -3.54 2.08
N PHE A 107 -12.86 -3.57 1.27
CA PHE A 107 -12.16 -2.39 0.80
C PHE A 107 -11.89 -2.46 -0.70
N GLU A 108 -11.72 -1.29 -1.29
CA GLU A 108 -11.28 -1.11 -2.67
C GLU A 108 -10.37 0.13 -2.80
N VAL A 109 -9.56 0.15 -3.85
CA VAL A 109 -8.75 1.32 -4.20
C VAL A 109 -9.39 2.01 -5.40
N ARG A 110 -9.75 3.28 -5.26
CA ARG A 110 -10.35 4.11 -6.31
C ARG A 110 -9.43 5.25 -6.72
N ASP A 111 -9.63 5.75 -7.93
CA ASP A 111 -9.10 7.04 -8.36
C ASP A 111 -9.95 8.18 -7.76
N LEU A 112 -9.30 9.20 -7.20
CA LEU A 112 -9.91 10.51 -6.94
C LEU A 112 -10.00 11.36 -8.21
#